data_AF-A0A5R2NGH8-F1
#
_entry.id   AF-A0A5R2NGH8-F1
#
_cell.length_a   1.000
_cell.length_b   1.000
_cell.length_c   1.000
_cell.angle_alpha   90.00
_cell.angle_beta   90.00
_cell.angle_gamma   90.00
#
_symmetry.space_group_name_H-M   'P 1'
#
loop_
_entity.id
_entity.type
_entity.pdbx_description
1 polymer ?
#
loop_
_entity_poly.entity_id
_entity_poly.type
_entity_poly.pdbx_seq_one_letter_code
_entity_poly.pdbx_strand_id
1 'polypeptide(L)'
;MITAGRIVRLAERDRAEVQFFLDGEKRSALAGDTVLTAMLASGHALRNSEFGSEPRAGFCLMGACQDCWVWQEEGPRLRACSTPVTEGMLLRTTPPESWP
;
A
#
# COMPACT_ATOMS: atom_id res chain seq x y z
N MET A 1 -13.92 -13.96 0.63
CA MET A 1 -13.15 -12.84 0.03
C MET A 1 -13.64 -11.58 0.69
N ILE A 2 -12.79 -10.89 1.46
CA ILE A 2 -13.15 -9.58 1.99
C ILE A 2 -12.78 -8.58 0.91
N THR A 3 -13.78 -7.95 0.32
CA THR A 3 -13.63 -7.09 -0.88
C THR A 3 -13.66 -5.60 -0.54
N ALA A 4 -13.99 -5.24 0.70
CA ALA A 4 -14.11 -3.85 1.13
C ALA A 4 -12.78 -3.32 1.68
N GLY A 5 -12.28 -2.21 1.16
CA GLY A 5 -11.07 -1.57 1.69
C GLY A 5 -11.18 -1.21 3.18
N ARG A 6 -10.05 -1.20 3.88
CA ARG A 6 -9.93 -0.73 5.27
C ARG A 6 -10.10 0.78 5.42
N ILE A 7 -9.83 1.53 4.35
CA ILE A 7 -10.04 2.97 4.28
C ILE A 7 -11.12 3.25 3.24
N VAL A 8 -12.09 4.07 3.63
CA VAL A 8 -13.20 4.49 2.75
C VAL A 8 -13.17 6.01 2.61
N ARG A 9 -13.36 6.49 1.39
CA ARG A 9 -13.45 7.93 1.11
C ARG A 9 -14.81 8.48 1.52
N LEU A 10 -14.80 9.43 2.44
CA LEU A 10 -16.02 10.09 2.94
C LEU A 10 -16.51 11.22 2.03
N ALA A 11 -15.60 12.05 1.49
CA ALA A 11 -15.97 13.24 0.71
C ALA A 11 -15.22 13.34 -0.62
N GLU A 12 -13.88 13.42 -0.59
CA GLU A 12 -13.06 13.68 -1.78
C GLU A 12 -13.00 12.50 -2.75
N ARG A 13 -13.69 12.60 -3.89
CA ARG A 13 -13.76 11.55 -4.93
C ARG A 13 -13.37 12.03 -6.34
N ASP A 14 -13.35 13.34 -6.58
CA ASP A 14 -13.24 13.91 -7.93
C ASP A 14 -11.80 14.32 -8.30
N ARG A 15 -10.81 13.79 -7.59
CA ARG A 15 -9.40 13.95 -7.97
C ARG A 15 -9.07 13.06 -9.16
N ALA A 16 -8.03 13.42 -9.92
CA ALA A 16 -7.56 12.59 -11.02
C ALA A 16 -7.21 11.18 -10.53
N GLU A 17 -7.60 10.16 -11.29
CA GLU A 17 -7.26 8.78 -11.00
C GLU A 17 -5.78 8.51 -11.32
N VAL A 18 -5.15 7.67 -10.50
CA VAL A 18 -3.79 7.15 -10.70
C VAL A 18 -3.86 5.64 -10.67
N GLN A 19 -3.26 4.98 -11.66
CA GLN A 19 -3.21 3.52 -11.74
C GLN A 19 -1.86 3.01 -11.25
N PHE A 20 -1.90 1.93 -10.48
CA PHE A 20 -0.72 1.24 -9.96
C PHE A 20 -0.96 -0.27 -9.94
N PHE A 21 0.07 -1.06 -9.66
CA PHE A 21 -0.03 -2.51 -9.57
C PHE A 21 0.34 -2.97 -8.17
N LEU A 22 -0.48 -3.86 -7.60
CA LEU A 22 -0.20 -4.51 -6.34
C LEU A 22 -0.23 -6.01 -6.54
N ASP A 23 0.89 -6.69 -6.28
CA ASP A 23 1.02 -8.14 -6.46
C ASP A 23 0.61 -8.59 -7.87
N GLY A 24 0.97 -7.79 -8.88
CA GLY A 24 0.63 -8.01 -10.29
C GLY A 24 -0.78 -7.61 -10.68
N GLU A 25 -1.66 -7.25 -9.73
CA GLU A 25 -3.02 -6.81 -10.02
C GLU A 25 -3.11 -5.30 -10.17
N LYS A 26 -3.75 -4.84 -11.25
CA LYS A 26 -4.02 -3.42 -11.47
C LYS A 26 -5.00 -2.89 -10.43
N ARG A 27 -4.69 -1.72 -9.86
CA ARG A 27 -5.47 -1.01 -8.85
C ARG A 27 -5.51 0.48 -9.17
N SER A 28 -6.54 1.16 -8.68
CA SER A 28 -6.65 2.60 -8.81
C SER A 28 -6.65 3.32 -7.46
N ALA A 29 -6.13 4.54 -7.50
CA ALA A 29 -6.10 5.48 -6.38
C ALA A 29 -6.38 6.90 -6.92
N LEU A 30 -6.40 7.88 -6.02
CA LEU A 30 -6.54 9.27 -6.41
C LEU A 30 -5.19 9.98 -6.29
N ALA A 31 -4.91 10.88 -7.23
CA ALA A 31 -3.72 11.72 -7.20
C ALA A 31 -3.57 12.42 -5.83
N GLY A 32 -2.36 12.35 -5.27
CA GLY A 32 -2.04 12.87 -3.93
C GLY A 32 -2.32 11.89 -2.77
N ASP A 33 -2.90 10.72 -3.03
CA ASP A 33 -2.92 9.66 -2.02
C ASP A 33 -1.50 9.17 -1.69
N THR A 34 -1.31 8.70 -0.46
CA THR A 34 -0.14 7.90 -0.10
C THR A 34 -0.32 6.47 -0.60
N VAL A 35 0.78 5.73 -0.75
CA VAL A 35 0.75 4.29 -1.05
C VAL A 35 -0.09 3.53 -0.02
N LEU A 36 -0.02 3.91 1.27
CA LEU A 36 -0.86 3.32 2.33
C LEU A 36 -2.35 3.49 2.01
N THR A 37 -2.78 4.72 1.69
CA THR A 37 -4.18 5.01 1.34
C THR A 37 -4.59 4.24 0.09
N ALA A 38 -3.75 4.21 -0.94
CA ALA A 38 -4.01 3.52 -2.20
C ALA A 38 -4.23 2.00 -2.00
N MET A 39 -3.37 1.35 -1.22
CA MET A 39 -3.46 -0.08 -0.94
C MET A 39 -4.65 -0.42 -0.04
N LEU A 40 -4.90 0.36 1.01
CA LEU A 40 -5.98 0.09 1.95
C LEU A 40 -7.37 0.52 1.46
N ALA A 41 -7.45 1.35 0.42
CA ALA A 41 -8.72 1.67 -0.23
C ALA A 41 -9.30 0.47 -1.00
N SER A 42 -8.46 -0.47 -1.43
CA SER A 42 -8.84 -1.64 -2.22
C SER A 42 -8.47 -2.99 -1.56
N GLY A 43 -7.84 -2.95 -0.38
CA GLY A 43 -7.29 -4.13 0.29
C GLY A 43 -7.30 -4.03 1.81
N HIS A 44 -6.67 -5.03 2.46
CA HIS A 44 -6.79 -5.28 3.90
C HIS A 44 -5.50 -5.16 4.70
N ALA A 45 -4.35 -5.20 4.02
CA ALA A 45 -3.03 -5.25 4.62
C ALA A 45 -1.98 -4.72 3.64
N LEU A 46 -0.81 -4.38 4.18
CA LEU A 46 0.37 -3.96 3.44
C LEU A 46 1.43 -5.04 3.36
N ARG A 47 1.60 -5.83 4.43
CA ARG A 47 2.62 -6.87 4.56
C ARG A 47 2.24 -7.88 5.63
N ASN A 48 2.96 -8.98 5.70
CA ASN A 48 2.99 -9.83 6.88
C ASN A 48 4.11 -9.38 7.85
N SER A 49 3.92 -9.67 9.13
CA SER A 49 4.95 -9.48 10.16
C SER A 49 6.16 -10.38 9.89
N GLU A 50 7.38 -9.89 10.10
CA GLU A 50 8.58 -10.74 10.10
C GLU A 50 8.65 -11.64 11.35
N PHE A 51 7.85 -11.35 12.37
CA PHE A 51 7.83 -12.06 13.66
C PHE A 51 6.62 -13.00 13.84
N GLY A 52 5.77 -13.17 12.81
CA GLY A 52 4.54 -13.95 12.93
C GLY A 52 3.71 -13.94 11.66
N SER A 53 2.60 -14.68 11.65
CA SER A 53 1.71 -14.78 10.49
C SER A 53 0.74 -13.61 10.35
N GLU A 54 0.75 -12.67 11.30
CA GLU A 54 -0.24 -11.61 11.32
C GLU A 54 0.05 -10.54 10.26
N PRO A 55 -0.98 -10.10 9.51
CA PRO A 55 -0.85 -8.98 8.60
C PRO A 55 -0.64 -7.66 9.34
N ARG A 56 -0.06 -6.68 8.64
CA ARG A 56 0.10 -5.29 9.08
C ARG A 56 -0.55 -4.38 8.06
N ALA A 57 -1.44 -3.52 8.50
CA ALA A 57 -2.10 -2.53 7.65
C ALA A 57 -1.49 -1.13 7.80
N GLY A 58 -0.77 -0.83 8.89
CA GLY A 58 -0.41 0.55 9.22
C GLY A 58 -1.63 1.37 9.66
N PHE A 59 -1.42 2.35 10.55
CA PHE A 59 -2.53 3.14 11.12
C PHE A 59 -2.13 4.58 11.46
N CYS A 60 -0.92 4.81 11.97
CA CYS A 60 -0.55 6.10 12.55
C CYS A 60 -0.42 7.26 11.55
N LEU A 61 -0.09 7.00 10.28
CA LEU A 61 0.21 8.02 9.25
C LEU A 61 1.35 8.99 9.64
N MET A 62 2.20 8.65 10.62
CA MET A 62 3.23 9.55 11.16
C MET A 62 4.57 9.45 10.44
N GLY A 63 4.77 8.45 9.58
CA GLY A 63 6.07 8.18 8.96
C GLY A 63 7.12 7.56 9.89
N ALA A 64 6.75 7.12 11.10
CA ALA A 64 7.69 6.66 12.12
C ALA A 64 7.65 5.13 12.39
N CYS A 65 6.48 4.49 12.35
CA CYS A 65 6.35 3.08 12.74
C CYS A 65 6.87 2.10 11.68
N GLN A 66 7.23 0.87 12.05
CA GLN A 66 7.74 -0.15 11.12
C GLN A 66 6.62 -0.97 10.44
N ASP A 67 5.36 -0.64 10.66
CA ASP A 67 4.23 -1.42 10.13
C ASP A 67 3.80 -1.00 8.72
N CYS A 68 4.15 0.22 8.27
CA CYS A 68 3.72 0.75 6.97
C CYS A 68 4.74 0.52 5.84
N TRP A 69 5.66 -0.45 5.98
CA TRP A 69 6.63 -0.75 4.94
C TRP A 69 6.04 -1.65 3.84
N VAL A 70 6.37 -1.35 2.59
CA VAL A 70 5.92 -2.07 1.39
C VAL A 70 7.08 -2.22 0.43
N TRP A 71 7.09 -3.30 -0.36
CA TRP A 71 8.11 -3.53 -1.36
C TRP A 71 7.72 -2.92 -2.69
N GLN A 72 8.69 -2.30 -3.37
CA GLN A 72 8.57 -2.10 -4.81
C GLN A 72 8.88 -3.43 -5.50
N GLU A 73 8.23 -3.72 -6.61
CA GLU A 73 8.52 -4.93 -7.41
C GLU A 73 9.99 -4.95 -7.83
N GLU A 74 10.51 -3.81 -8.25
CA GLU A 74 11.91 -3.59 -8.58
C GLU A 74 12.47 -2.53 -7.62
N GLY A 75 13.41 -2.94 -6.76
CA GLY A 75 14.17 -2.02 -5.91
C GLY A 75 13.81 -2.06 -4.42
N PRO A 76 14.02 -0.94 -3.70
CA PRO A 76 13.99 -0.95 -2.24
C PRO A 76 12.58 -0.95 -1.67
N ARG A 77 12.49 -1.36 -0.40
CA ARG A 77 11.30 -1.13 0.43
C ARG A 77 11.05 0.36 0.59
N LEU A 78 9.78 0.77 0.53
CA LEU A 78 9.34 2.14 0.76
C LEU A 78 8.36 2.23 1.92
N ARG A 79 8.26 3.44 2.48
CA ARG A 79 7.38 3.74 3.59
C ARG A 79 6.03 4.21 3.07
N ALA A 80 5.07 3.28 3.00
CA ALA A 80 3.79 3.52 2.34
C ALA A 80 3.01 4.69 2.91
N CYS A 81 3.12 4.96 4.21
CA CYS A 81 2.37 6.01 4.89
C CYS A 81 2.87 7.44 4.63
N SER A 82 4.03 7.61 4.00
CA SER A 82 4.61 8.93 3.66
C SER A 82 5.00 9.07 2.19
N THR A 83 4.92 7.99 1.42
CA THR A 83 5.26 8.01 -0.01
C THR A 83 3.98 8.20 -0.84
N PRO A 84 3.91 9.21 -1.72
CA PRO A 84 2.81 9.36 -2.67
C PRO A 84 2.75 8.18 -3.64
N VAL A 85 1.53 7.74 -3.99
CA VAL A 85 1.35 6.80 -5.10
C VAL A 85 1.47 7.54 -6.42
N THR A 86 2.12 6.92 -7.41
CA THR A 86 2.30 7.50 -8.75
C THR A 86 1.87 6.51 -9.82
N GLU A 87 1.61 7.04 -11.02
CA GLU A 87 1.19 6.25 -12.18
C GLU A 87 2.21 5.15 -12.48
N GLY A 88 1.71 3.94 -12.73
CA GLY A 88 2.52 2.76 -13.09
C GLY A 88 3.37 2.18 -11.95
N MET A 89 3.24 2.68 -10.71
CA MET A 89 4.02 2.15 -9.59
C MET A 89 3.73 0.65 -9.37
N LEU A 90 4.79 -0.15 -9.21
CA LEU A 90 4.73 -1.59 -9.03
C LEU A 90 5.06 -1.96 -7.59
N LEU A 91 4.08 -2.49 -6.85
CA LEU A 91 4.18 -2.77 -5.42
C LEU A 91 3.95 -4.24 -5.10
N ARG A 92 4.53 -4.69 -3.98
CA ARG A 92 4.43 -6.05 -3.46
C ARG A 92 4.15 -6.07 -1.96
N THR A 93 3.24 -6.95 -1.54
CA THR A 93 2.96 -7.22 -0.12
C THR A 93 3.94 -8.21 0.50
N THR A 94 4.62 -9.00 -0.33
CA THR A 94 5.63 -9.97 0.08
C THR A 94 7.04 -9.44 -0.18
N PRO A 95 8.02 -9.81 0.66
CA PRO A 95 9.41 -9.50 0.39
C PRO A 95 9.92 -10.22 -0.88
N PRO A 96 10.94 -9.67 -1.57
CA PRO A 96 11.62 -10.39 -2.64
C PRO A 96 12.36 -11.61 -2.07
N GLU A 97 12.61 -12.63 -2.90
CA GLU A 97 13.30 -13.86 -2.48
C GLU A 97 14.71 -13.61 -1.91
N SER A 98 15.34 -12.50 -2.30
CA SER A 98 16.67 -12.09 -1.84
C SER A 98 16.68 -11.44 -0.45
N TRP A 99 15.51 -11.18 0.14
CA TRP A 99 15.40 -10.58 1.46
C TRP A 99 15.53 -11.66 2.56
N PRO A 100 16.43 -11.47 3.54
CA PRO A 100 16.68 -12.44 4.61
C PRO A 100 15.50 -12.63 5.57
#